data_AF-A0AA42ZRJ5-F1
#
_entry.id   AF-A0AA42ZRJ5-F1
#
_cell.length_a   1.000
_cell.length_b   1.000
_cell.length_c   1.000
_cell.angle_alpha   90.00
_cell.angle_beta   90.00
_cell.angle_gamma   90.00
#
_symmetry.space_group_name_H-M   'P 1'
#
loop_
_entity.id
_entity.type
_entity.pdbx_description
1 polymer ?
#
loop_
_entity_poly.entity_id
_entity_poly.type
_entity_poly.pdbx_seq_one_letter_code
_entity_poly.pdbx_strand_id
1 'polypeptide(L)'
;LYFTLRTRRRHILVPLSLALLLLAASFGPWGAVGLSTYSQMARLERLLAAGSVLVEGRIVPAKQPAEREQMQRISALVDYFWDSGKLEILRGRLAEDGVKIQRDTDKFKIMASLGLEYFSQRDDPSYFAFGAAREDTLDVSDFDILSSLTFSSTISHELAVEGSDRIYVVAFDSEAGRLSVRGAAGESVAFDLRALTERLRLEAYVDYQTSGRLMTLEGSSGKLRARLFVKFLKGEMENGVPRVDDIEATILIGRR
;
A
#
# COMPACT_ATOMS: atom_id res chain seq x y z
N LEU A 1 -20.93 -47.90 34.77
CA LEU A 1 -21.46 -47.38 33.48
C LEU A 1 -22.90 -46.82 33.59
N TYR A 2 -23.30 -46.24 34.74
CA TYR A 2 -24.68 -45.76 34.96
C TYR A 2 -24.79 -44.24 35.19
N PHE A 3 -23.67 -43.51 35.22
CA PHE A 3 -23.64 -42.09 35.57
C PHE A 3 -23.44 -41.12 34.39
N THR A 4 -23.24 -41.63 33.16
CA THR A 4 -22.97 -40.80 31.97
C THR A 4 -24.18 -40.54 31.06
N LEU A 5 -25.38 -40.99 31.43
CA LEU A 5 -26.57 -40.93 30.57
C LEU A 5 -27.79 -40.19 31.15
N ARG A 6 -27.72 -39.56 32.33
CA ARG A 6 -28.94 -39.01 32.98
C ARG A 6 -29.07 -37.48 33.07
N THR A 7 -28.09 -36.70 32.60
CA THR A 7 -28.10 -35.21 32.71
C THR A 7 -27.81 -34.48 31.38
N ARG A 8 -28.25 -35.04 30.24
CA ARG A 8 -27.82 -34.60 28.89
C ARG A 8 -28.71 -33.59 28.15
N ARG A 9 -29.85 -33.14 28.66
CA ARG A 9 -30.76 -32.27 27.87
C ARG A 9 -30.50 -30.76 27.95
N ARG A 10 -29.82 -30.25 28.99
CA ARG A 10 -29.64 -28.79 29.18
C ARG A 10 -28.33 -28.24 28.62
N HIS A 11 -27.25 -29.01 28.59
CA HIS A 11 -25.93 -28.53 28.13
C HIS A 11 -25.72 -28.55 26.61
N ILE A 12 -26.57 -29.29 25.87
CA ILE A 12 -26.53 -29.30 24.39
C ILE A 12 -27.27 -28.09 23.82
N LEU A 13 -28.24 -27.52 24.55
CA LEU A 13 -29.05 -26.40 24.07
C LEU A 13 -28.23 -25.14 23.81
N VAL A 14 -27.20 -24.86 24.61
CA VAL A 14 -26.34 -23.68 24.46
C VAL A 14 -25.46 -23.73 23.20
N PRO A 15 -24.66 -24.79 22.96
CA PRO A 15 -23.90 -24.88 21.71
C PRO A 15 -24.81 -25.08 20.49
N LEU A 16 -25.99 -25.72 20.64
CA LEU A 16 -26.94 -25.88 19.55
C LEU A 16 -27.63 -24.56 19.17
N SER A 17 -28.02 -23.72 20.14
CA SER A 17 -28.58 -22.40 19.85
C SER A 17 -27.53 -21.49 19.23
N LEU A 18 -26.28 -21.56 19.68
CA LEU A 18 -25.17 -20.83 19.07
C LEU A 18 -24.89 -21.32 17.64
N ALA A 19 -24.89 -22.64 17.40
CA ALA A 19 -24.72 -23.21 16.07
C ALA A 19 -25.86 -22.80 15.12
N LEU A 20 -27.11 -22.77 15.62
CA LEU A 20 -28.26 -22.30 14.85
C LEU A 20 -28.20 -20.79 14.57
N LEU A 21 -27.73 -19.98 15.53
CA LEU A 21 -27.48 -18.55 15.32
C LEU A 21 -26.37 -18.31 14.31
N LEU A 22 -25.28 -19.08 14.37
CA LEU A 22 -24.19 -19.01 13.40
C LEU A 22 -24.64 -19.47 12.02
N LEU A 23 -25.47 -20.53 11.93
CA LEU A 23 -26.09 -20.98 10.68
C LEU A 23 -27.04 -19.93 10.11
N ALA A 24 -27.88 -19.31 10.94
CA ALA A 24 -28.77 -18.22 10.53
C ALA A 24 -27.98 -16.98 10.11
N ALA A 25 -26.83 -16.70 10.76
CA ALA A 25 -25.93 -15.62 10.39
C ALA A 25 -25.09 -15.94 9.14
N SER A 26 -24.88 -17.22 8.79
CA SER A 26 -24.15 -17.63 7.59
C SER A 26 -25.06 -17.76 6.36
N PHE A 27 -26.35 -18.06 6.55
CA PHE A 27 -27.32 -18.25 5.48
C PHE A 27 -28.42 -17.19 5.53
N GLY A 28 -28.23 -16.10 4.76
CA GLY A 28 -29.32 -15.19 4.42
C GLY A 28 -28.88 -13.75 4.16
N PRO A 29 -29.80 -12.91 3.64
CA PRO A 29 -29.57 -11.47 3.44
C PRO A 29 -29.32 -10.68 4.74
N TRP A 30 -29.51 -11.32 5.91
CA TRP A 30 -29.30 -10.79 7.26
C TRP A 30 -27.97 -11.23 7.87
N GLY A 31 -27.21 -12.08 7.17
CA GLY A 31 -25.87 -12.47 7.58
C GLY A 31 -24.91 -11.28 7.60
N ALA A 32 -23.78 -11.41 8.31
CA ALA A 32 -22.77 -10.35 8.45
C ALA A 32 -22.33 -9.74 7.10
N VAL A 33 -22.37 -10.53 6.02
CA VAL A 33 -22.08 -10.10 4.65
C VAL A 33 -23.11 -9.09 4.13
N GLY A 34 -24.41 -9.33 4.34
CA GLY A 34 -25.49 -8.42 3.94
C GLY A 34 -25.51 -7.14 4.77
N LEU A 35 -25.30 -7.25 6.08
CA LEU A 35 -25.20 -6.09 6.97
C LEU A 35 -24.01 -5.18 6.62
N SER A 36 -22.86 -5.77 6.28
CA SER A 36 -21.68 -5.03 5.82
C SER A 36 -21.99 -4.26 4.53
N THR A 37 -22.60 -4.92 3.53
CA THR A 37 -22.99 -4.27 2.27
C THR A 37 -23.95 -3.10 2.50
N TYR A 38 -24.97 -3.30 3.33
CA TYR A 38 -25.96 -2.27 3.64
C TYR A 38 -25.31 -1.06 4.33
N SER A 39 -24.40 -1.32 5.27
CA SER A 39 -23.65 -0.24 5.93
C SER A 39 -22.76 0.53 4.95
N GLN A 40 -22.06 -0.15 4.04
CA GLN A 40 -21.25 0.53 3.03
C GLN A 40 -22.09 1.31 2.03
N MET A 41 -23.26 0.80 1.63
CA MET A 41 -24.20 1.53 0.77
C MET A 41 -24.70 2.80 1.46
N ALA A 42 -25.13 2.70 2.71
CA ALA A 42 -25.59 3.87 3.47
C ALA A 42 -24.47 4.92 3.67
N ARG A 43 -23.21 4.48 3.81
CA ARG A 43 -22.05 5.39 3.83
C ARG A 43 -21.84 6.09 2.50
N LEU A 44 -21.96 5.35 1.39
CA LEU A 44 -21.85 5.90 0.04
C LEU A 44 -22.92 6.97 -0.20
N GLU A 45 -24.17 6.67 0.11
CA GLU A 45 -25.28 7.63 -0.06
C GLU A 45 -25.09 8.91 0.76
N ARG A 46 -24.60 8.80 2.00
CA ARG A 46 -24.27 9.98 2.83
C ARG A 46 -23.17 10.83 2.22
N LEU A 47 -22.14 10.21 1.67
CA LEU A 47 -21.05 10.94 1.00
C LEU A 47 -21.52 11.58 -0.31
N LEU A 48 -22.38 10.92 -1.07
CA LEU A 48 -22.96 11.51 -2.28
C LEU A 48 -23.88 12.69 -1.95
N ALA A 49 -24.66 12.60 -0.87
CA ALA A 49 -25.48 13.70 -0.36
C ALA A 49 -24.67 14.91 0.09
N ALA A 50 -23.57 14.68 0.81
CA ALA A 50 -22.67 15.75 1.24
C ALA A 50 -22.05 16.51 0.06
N GLY A 51 -21.83 15.84 -1.08
CA GLY A 51 -21.21 16.42 -2.28
C GLY A 51 -22.16 17.07 -3.26
N SER A 52 -23.43 17.25 -2.91
CA SER A 52 -24.49 17.65 -3.85
C SER A 52 -24.63 16.70 -5.07
N VAL A 53 -24.13 15.48 -4.95
CA VAL A 53 -24.30 14.40 -5.94
C VAL A 53 -25.58 13.64 -5.68
N LEU A 54 -26.13 13.67 -4.47
CA LEU A 54 -27.47 13.20 -4.14
C LEU A 54 -28.36 14.40 -3.80
N VAL A 55 -29.29 14.76 -4.68
CA VAL A 55 -30.25 15.87 -4.48
C VAL A 55 -31.66 15.28 -4.50
N GLU A 56 -32.44 15.55 -3.44
CA GLU A 56 -33.81 15.04 -3.28
C GLU A 56 -33.93 13.50 -3.39
N GLY A 57 -32.90 12.78 -2.92
CA GLY A 57 -32.88 11.31 -2.92
C GLY A 57 -32.54 10.69 -4.28
N ARG A 58 -32.12 11.49 -5.27
CA ARG A 58 -31.64 11.02 -6.58
C ARG A 58 -30.21 11.43 -6.83
N ILE A 59 -29.46 10.51 -7.41
CA ILE A 59 -28.08 10.75 -7.81
C ILE A 59 -28.07 11.60 -9.09
N VAL A 60 -27.49 12.80 -8.99
CA VAL A 60 -27.28 13.75 -10.08
C VAL A 60 -25.77 13.95 -10.24
N PRO A 61 -25.22 13.92 -11.47
CA PRO A 61 -23.80 14.17 -11.68
C PRO A 61 -23.35 15.48 -11.04
N ALA A 62 -22.21 15.46 -10.33
CA ALA A 62 -21.68 16.62 -9.64
C ALA A 62 -21.49 17.81 -10.61
N LYS A 63 -22.05 18.98 -10.27
CA LYS A 63 -21.84 20.23 -11.04
C LYS A 63 -20.61 21.02 -10.60
N GLN A 64 -20.09 20.73 -9.40
CA GLN A 64 -18.88 21.32 -8.85
C GLN A 64 -17.90 20.18 -8.50
N PRO A 65 -16.57 20.41 -8.62
CA PRO A 65 -15.61 19.42 -8.19
C PRO A 65 -15.78 19.17 -6.69
N ALA A 66 -16.13 17.93 -6.32
CA ALA A 66 -16.17 17.51 -4.93
C ALA A 66 -14.79 17.70 -4.28
N GLU A 67 -14.74 17.83 -2.96
CA GLU A 67 -13.46 17.90 -2.24
C GLU A 67 -12.66 16.61 -2.45
N ARG A 68 -11.35 16.71 -2.64
CA ARG A 68 -10.47 15.56 -2.95
C ARG A 68 -10.61 14.43 -1.93
N GLU A 69 -10.66 14.77 -0.65
CA GLU A 69 -10.85 13.80 0.44
C GLU A 69 -12.18 13.05 0.30
N GLN A 70 -13.23 13.75 -0.11
CA GLN A 70 -14.53 13.15 -0.35
C GLN A 70 -14.51 12.22 -1.56
N MET A 71 -13.83 12.60 -2.66
CA MET A 71 -13.66 11.74 -3.83
C MET A 71 -12.86 10.48 -3.49
N GLN A 72 -11.82 10.58 -2.66
CA GLN A 72 -11.07 9.43 -2.16
C GLN A 72 -11.96 8.48 -1.36
N ARG A 73 -12.76 9.00 -0.43
CA ARG A 73 -13.70 8.19 0.37
C ARG A 73 -14.74 7.49 -0.50
N ILE A 74 -15.29 8.17 -1.51
CA ILE A 74 -16.24 7.58 -2.46
C ILE A 74 -15.56 6.49 -3.29
N SER A 75 -14.36 6.76 -3.81
CA SER A 75 -13.60 5.80 -4.61
C SER A 75 -13.24 4.54 -3.83
N ALA A 76 -12.86 4.67 -2.55
CA ALA A 76 -12.61 3.54 -1.66
C ALA A 76 -13.86 2.67 -1.42
N LEU A 77 -15.06 3.27 -1.38
CA LEU A 77 -16.30 2.52 -1.31
C LEU A 77 -16.62 1.81 -2.63
N VAL A 78 -16.36 2.44 -3.78
CA VAL A 78 -16.49 1.79 -5.09
C VAL A 78 -15.53 0.60 -5.21
N ASP A 79 -14.28 0.76 -4.76
CA ASP A 79 -13.30 -0.33 -4.68
C ASP A 79 -13.81 -1.47 -3.78
N TYR A 80 -14.39 -1.16 -2.61
CA TYR A 80 -15.00 -2.20 -1.76
C TYR A 80 -16.08 -3.00 -2.52
N PHE A 81 -16.99 -2.34 -3.24
CA PHE A 81 -18.04 -3.05 -4.00
C PHE A 81 -17.47 -3.86 -5.17
N TRP A 82 -16.41 -3.36 -5.81
CA TRP A 82 -15.69 -4.06 -6.87
C TRP A 82 -14.98 -5.31 -6.35
N ASP A 83 -14.11 -5.16 -5.34
CA ASP A 83 -13.25 -6.21 -4.81
C ASP A 83 -14.03 -7.28 -4.04
N SER A 84 -15.15 -6.90 -3.41
CA SER A 84 -16.02 -7.85 -2.72
C SER A 84 -16.99 -8.61 -3.65
N GLY A 85 -16.95 -8.35 -4.96
CA GLY A 85 -17.84 -8.97 -5.94
C GLY A 85 -19.31 -8.52 -5.81
N LYS A 86 -19.56 -7.38 -5.14
CA LYS A 86 -20.91 -6.85 -4.83
C LYS A 86 -21.33 -5.73 -5.77
N LEU A 87 -20.67 -5.63 -6.91
CA LEU A 87 -20.86 -4.55 -7.86
C LEU A 87 -22.30 -4.47 -8.40
N GLU A 88 -22.97 -5.61 -8.55
CA GLU A 88 -24.37 -5.65 -9.00
C GLU A 88 -25.33 -4.94 -8.02
N ILE A 89 -25.03 -4.96 -6.72
CA ILE A 89 -25.82 -4.25 -5.70
C ILE A 89 -25.66 -2.74 -5.87
N LEU A 90 -24.42 -2.27 -6.08
CA LEU A 90 -24.14 -0.88 -6.39
C LEU A 90 -24.84 -0.47 -7.69
N ARG A 91 -24.69 -1.25 -8.76
CA ARG A 91 -25.32 -0.99 -10.07
C ARG A 91 -26.84 -0.90 -9.97
N GLY A 92 -27.48 -1.83 -9.26
CA GLY A 92 -28.92 -1.82 -9.05
C GLY A 92 -29.40 -0.53 -8.40
N ARG A 93 -28.75 -0.12 -7.31
CA ARG A 93 -29.08 1.13 -6.61
C ARG A 93 -28.87 2.38 -7.48
N LEU A 94 -27.76 2.44 -8.21
CA LEU A 94 -27.47 3.55 -9.13
C LEU A 94 -28.49 3.62 -10.29
N ALA A 95 -28.95 2.47 -10.78
CA ALA A 95 -29.96 2.39 -11.83
C ALA A 95 -31.35 2.86 -11.36
N GLU A 96 -31.72 2.66 -10.09
CA GLU A 96 -32.96 3.21 -9.50
C GLU A 96 -33.01 4.74 -9.63
N ASP A 97 -31.85 5.39 -9.57
CA ASP A 97 -31.71 6.85 -9.68
C ASP A 97 -31.44 7.31 -11.14
N GLY A 98 -31.51 6.39 -12.11
CA GLY A 98 -31.37 6.69 -13.53
C GLY A 98 -29.92 6.75 -14.04
N VAL A 99 -28.93 6.39 -13.21
CA VAL A 99 -27.53 6.30 -13.62
C VAL A 99 -27.32 5.01 -14.43
N LYS A 100 -27.03 5.15 -15.72
CA LYS A 100 -26.84 4.02 -16.64
C LYS A 100 -25.41 3.49 -16.56
N ILE A 101 -25.23 2.35 -15.90
CA ILE A 101 -23.96 1.63 -15.83
C ILE A 101 -24.05 0.35 -16.66
N GLN A 102 -23.16 0.20 -17.64
CA GLN A 102 -23.08 -1.01 -18.46
C GLN A 102 -22.42 -2.16 -17.69
N ARG A 103 -22.68 -3.41 -18.08
CA ARG A 103 -22.12 -4.59 -17.39
C ARG A 103 -20.58 -4.68 -17.45
N ASP A 104 -19.98 -4.14 -18.50
CA ASP A 104 -18.53 -4.07 -18.76
C ASP A 104 -17.88 -2.80 -18.15
N THR A 105 -18.63 -2.03 -17.38
CA THR A 105 -18.15 -0.79 -16.76
C THR A 105 -17.19 -1.11 -15.62
N ASP A 106 -15.96 -0.59 -15.70
CA ASP A 106 -14.95 -0.60 -14.64
C ASP A 106 -15.20 0.50 -13.57
N LYS A 107 -14.42 0.47 -12.49
CA LYS A 107 -14.52 1.46 -11.40
C LYS A 107 -14.32 2.91 -11.82
N PHE A 108 -13.50 3.18 -12.85
CA PHE A 108 -13.27 4.54 -13.35
C PHE A 108 -14.53 5.07 -14.02
N LYS A 109 -15.16 4.26 -14.86
CA LYS A 109 -16.41 4.62 -15.54
C LYS A 109 -17.59 4.75 -14.57
N ILE A 110 -17.60 4.01 -13.45
CA ILE A 110 -18.59 4.19 -12.38
C ILE A 110 -18.45 5.58 -11.76
N MET A 111 -17.25 5.99 -11.36
CA MET A 111 -17.02 7.35 -10.82
C MET A 111 -17.38 8.43 -11.85
N ALA A 112 -16.98 8.24 -13.11
CA ALA A 112 -17.31 9.17 -14.18
C ALA A 112 -18.82 9.33 -14.38
N SER A 113 -19.61 8.25 -14.22
CA SER A 113 -21.08 8.31 -14.28
C SER A 113 -21.71 9.13 -13.15
N LEU A 114 -21.00 9.29 -12.02
CA LEU A 114 -21.36 10.16 -10.89
C LEU A 114 -20.85 11.60 -11.09
N GLY A 115 -20.15 11.89 -12.18
CA GLY A 115 -19.48 13.17 -12.40
C GLY A 115 -18.26 13.37 -11.50
N LEU A 116 -17.64 12.29 -11.03
CA LEU A 116 -16.52 12.31 -10.10
C LEU A 116 -15.27 11.71 -10.74
N GLU A 117 -14.10 12.24 -10.36
CA GLU A 117 -12.82 11.63 -10.69
C GLU A 117 -12.56 10.43 -9.75
N TYR A 118 -12.04 9.34 -10.31
CA TYR A 118 -11.64 8.20 -9.49
C TYR A 118 -10.29 8.47 -8.85
N PHE A 119 -10.27 8.41 -7.51
CA PHE A 119 -9.05 8.46 -6.71
C PHE A 119 -8.79 7.06 -6.17
N SER A 120 -7.74 6.42 -6.64
CA SER A 120 -7.37 5.15 -6.06
C SER A 120 -6.87 5.35 -4.61
N GLN A 121 -6.96 4.33 -3.77
CA GLN A 121 -6.19 4.30 -2.52
C GLN A 121 -4.67 4.49 -2.76
N ARG A 122 -4.20 4.32 -4.00
CA ARG A 122 -2.83 4.58 -4.43
C ARG A 122 -2.50 6.07 -4.57
N ASP A 123 -3.51 6.93 -4.53
CA ASP A 123 -3.40 8.40 -4.51
C ASP A 123 -3.48 8.96 -3.09
N ASP A 124 -3.35 8.10 -2.07
CA ASP A 124 -3.13 8.52 -0.69
C ASP A 124 -1.83 9.34 -0.66
N PRO A 125 -1.90 10.68 -0.44
CA PRO A 125 -0.71 11.51 -0.44
C PRO A 125 0.27 11.11 0.67
N SER A 126 -0.23 10.41 1.70
CA SER A 126 0.56 9.90 2.81
C SER A 126 1.32 8.63 2.48
N TYR A 127 0.99 7.88 1.43
CA TYR A 127 1.75 6.68 1.06
C TYR A 127 2.62 6.94 -0.18
N PHE A 128 3.79 6.30 -0.24
CA PHE A 128 4.58 6.24 -1.46
C PHE A 128 5.20 4.86 -1.65
N ALA A 129 5.36 4.47 -2.91
CA ALA A 129 6.16 3.32 -3.29
C ALA A 129 6.80 3.56 -4.66
N PHE A 130 8.05 3.14 -4.81
CA PHE A 130 8.83 3.26 -6.03
C PHE A 130 9.57 1.96 -6.28
N GLY A 131 9.47 1.44 -7.50
CA GLY A 131 10.25 0.31 -7.99
C GLY A 131 11.15 0.76 -9.13
N ALA A 132 12.36 0.20 -9.21
CA ALA A 132 13.18 0.33 -10.39
C ALA A 132 12.60 -0.53 -11.51
N ALA A 133 12.52 0.02 -12.72
CA ALA A 133 12.38 -0.79 -13.92
C ALA A 133 13.51 -1.83 -13.95
N ARG A 134 13.22 -3.03 -14.48
CA ARG A 134 14.23 -4.09 -14.58
C ARG A 134 15.44 -3.58 -15.38
N GLU A 135 16.57 -3.47 -14.72
CA GLU A 135 17.87 -3.33 -15.36
C GLU A 135 18.48 -4.72 -15.50
N ASP A 136 18.80 -5.11 -16.74
CA ASP A 136 19.28 -6.46 -17.05
C ASP A 136 20.77 -6.66 -16.73
N THR A 137 21.52 -5.58 -16.50
CA THR A 137 22.98 -5.62 -16.31
C THR A 137 23.48 -4.57 -15.32
N LEU A 138 24.38 -4.98 -14.42
CA LEU A 138 25.03 -4.11 -13.44
C LEU A 138 26.55 -4.12 -13.65
N ASP A 139 27.16 -2.95 -13.82
CA ASP A 139 28.63 -2.84 -13.84
C ASP A 139 29.19 -2.87 -12.40
N VAL A 140 30.04 -3.85 -12.14
CA VAL A 140 30.66 -4.15 -10.85
C VAL A 140 32.19 -4.12 -10.90
N SER A 141 32.80 -3.83 -12.05
CA SER A 141 34.25 -4.04 -12.28
C SER A 141 35.15 -3.31 -11.31
N ASP A 142 34.66 -2.23 -10.71
CA ASP A 142 35.41 -1.39 -9.79
C ASP A 142 35.03 -1.57 -8.30
N PHE A 143 34.30 -2.63 -7.95
CA PHE A 143 33.83 -2.86 -6.57
C PHE A 143 34.30 -4.21 -6.02
N ASP A 144 34.57 -4.25 -4.72
CA ASP A 144 35.07 -5.42 -4.00
C ASP A 144 33.91 -6.35 -3.57
N ILE A 145 32.74 -5.79 -3.28
CA ILE A 145 31.55 -6.50 -2.77
C ILE A 145 30.34 -6.11 -3.59
N LEU A 146 29.50 -7.11 -3.89
CA LEU A 146 28.10 -6.95 -4.23
C LEU A 146 27.25 -7.68 -3.18
N SER A 147 26.26 -6.99 -2.60
CA SER A 147 25.28 -7.62 -1.70
C SER A 147 23.87 -7.12 -1.99
N SER A 148 22.89 -8.02 -1.95
CA SER A 148 21.47 -7.63 -1.91
C SER A 148 21.02 -7.54 -0.46
N LEU A 149 20.32 -6.46 -0.14
CA LEU A 149 19.89 -6.12 1.21
C LEU A 149 18.41 -5.75 1.19
N THR A 150 17.70 -6.19 2.22
CA THR A 150 16.32 -5.82 2.48
C THR A 150 16.23 -5.32 3.91
N PHE A 151 15.71 -4.12 4.09
CA PHE A 151 15.47 -3.54 5.39
C PHE A 151 14.00 -3.22 5.52
N SER A 152 13.40 -3.63 6.65
CA SER A 152 12.00 -3.34 7.02
C SER A 152 11.87 -2.59 8.34
N SER A 153 13.00 -2.20 8.92
CA SER A 153 13.13 -1.45 10.15
C SER A 153 14.55 -0.91 10.28
N THR A 154 14.79 -0.05 11.27
CA THR A 154 16.14 0.38 11.63
C THR A 154 16.99 -0.82 12.08
N ILE A 155 17.96 -1.21 11.24
CA ILE A 155 18.86 -2.35 11.48
C ILE A 155 20.18 -2.16 10.74
N SER A 156 21.20 -2.87 11.19
CA SER A 156 22.49 -2.97 10.52
C SER A 156 22.83 -4.40 10.13
N HIS A 157 23.47 -4.56 8.97
CA HIS A 157 24.07 -5.80 8.49
C HIS A 157 25.58 -5.64 8.40
N GLU A 158 26.30 -6.67 8.82
CA GLU A 158 27.74 -6.78 8.60
C GLU A 158 28.00 -7.57 7.31
N LEU A 159 28.88 -7.02 6.46
CA LEU A 159 29.31 -7.62 5.21
C LEU A 159 30.82 -7.85 5.27
N ALA A 160 31.21 -9.12 5.32
CA ALA A 160 32.61 -9.53 5.24
C ALA A 160 33.03 -9.77 3.78
N VAL A 161 34.23 -9.36 3.43
CA VAL A 161 34.85 -9.72 2.15
C VAL A 161 35.46 -11.11 2.27
N GLU A 162 35.03 -12.05 1.44
CA GLU A 162 35.59 -13.40 1.41
C GLU A 162 37.11 -13.37 1.15
N GLY A 163 37.88 -14.08 1.98
CA GLY A 163 39.35 -14.12 1.87
C GLY A 163 40.08 -12.87 2.40
N SER A 164 39.42 -12.00 3.16
CA SER A 164 40.11 -10.90 3.88
C SER A 164 39.48 -10.57 5.23
N ASP A 165 40.22 -9.87 6.09
CA ASP A 165 39.71 -9.40 7.40
C ASP A 165 38.87 -8.10 7.28
N ARG A 166 38.39 -7.77 6.08
CA ARG A 166 37.65 -6.53 5.83
C ARG A 166 36.16 -6.74 6.09
N ILE A 167 35.63 -5.97 7.03
CA ILE A 167 34.20 -5.93 7.38
C ILE A 167 33.67 -4.53 7.09
N TYR A 168 32.49 -4.48 6.48
CA TYR A 168 31.69 -3.28 6.30
C TYR A 168 30.39 -3.41 7.07
N VAL A 169 29.95 -2.31 7.67
CA VAL A 169 28.64 -2.25 8.31
C VAL A 169 27.73 -1.42 7.44
N VAL A 170 26.62 -2.00 7.00
CA VAL A 170 25.55 -1.29 6.29
C VAL A 170 24.39 -1.12 7.25
N ALA A 171 24.04 0.13 7.56
CA ALA A 171 22.97 0.45 8.50
C ALA A 171 21.89 1.29 7.83
N PHE A 172 20.63 0.92 8.06
CA PHE A 172 19.47 1.70 7.68
C PHE A 172 18.84 2.30 8.95
N ASP A 173 18.55 3.59 8.88
CA ASP A 173 17.81 4.35 9.88
C ASP A 173 16.51 4.84 9.22
N SER A 174 15.39 4.20 9.56
CA SER A 174 14.08 4.49 8.97
C SER A 174 13.56 5.85 9.41
N GLU A 175 13.82 6.24 10.65
CA GLU A 175 13.44 7.55 11.18
C GLU A 175 14.21 8.64 10.46
N ALA A 176 15.53 8.55 10.35
CA ALA A 176 16.33 9.55 9.64
C ALA A 176 16.21 9.46 8.11
N GLY A 177 15.64 8.37 7.58
CA GLY A 177 15.60 8.06 6.15
C GLY A 177 17.00 7.99 5.53
N ARG A 178 17.92 7.34 6.23
CA ARG A 178 19.34 7.29 5.86
C ARG A 178 19.85 5.86 5.80
N LEU A 179 20.52 5.52 4.70
CA LEU A 179 21.31 4.30 4.59
C LEU A 179 22.79 4.67 4.63
N SER A 180 23.57 3.99 5.44
CA SER A 180 25.00 4.27 5.58
C SER A 180 25.84 3.02 5.44
N VAL A 181 27.02 3.18 4.85
CA VAL A 181 28.07 2.18 4.80
C VAL A 181 29.23 2.70 5.61
N ARG A 182 29.77 1.88 6.51
CA ARG A 182 30.97 2.19 7.28
C ARG A 182 32.03 1.12 7.05
N GLY A 183 33.24 1.56 6.72
CA GLY A 183 34.40 0.69 6.63
C GLY A 183 35.14 0.55 7.97
N ALA A 184 35.97 -0.48 8.08
CA ALA A 184 36.74 -0.78 9.29
C ALA A 184 37.70 0.35 9.72
N ALA A 185 38.18 1.20 8.80
CA ALA A 185 39.05 2.33 9.10
C ALA A 185 38.28 3.62 9.48
N GLY A 186 36.96 3.50 9.70
CA GLY A 186 36.10 4.59 10.20
C GLY A 186 35.52 5.48 9.11
N GLU A 187 35.91 5.31 7.84
CA GLU A 187 35.27 6.04 6.74
C GLU A 187 33.80 5.62 6.61
N SER A 188 32.94 6.58 6.26
CA SER A 188 31.53 6.31 6.06
C SER A 188 30.96 7.07 4.87
N VAL A 189 30.15 6.38 4.09
CA VAL A 189 29.32 6.93 3.01
C VAL A 189 27.87 6.84 3.46
N ALA A 190 27.14 7.94 3.37
CA ALA A 190 25.71 7.99 3.70
C ALA A 190 24.90 8.38 2.46
N PHE A 191 23.74 7.75 2.34
CA PHE A 191 22.76 7.95 1.29
C PHE A 191 21.49 8.52 1.92
N ASP A 192 21.05 9.67 1.40
CA ASP A 192 19.82 10.32 1.83
C ASP A 192 18.64 9.77 1.03
N LEU A 193 17.87 8.88 1.66
CA LEU A 193 16.71 8.26 1.04
C LEU A 193 15.50 9.19 1.06
N ARG A 194 15.47 10.21 1.93
CA ARG A 194 14.42 11.23 1.91
C ARG A 194 14.54 12.10 0.67
N ALA A 195 15.74 12.60 0.41
CA ALA A 195 16.03 13.39 -0.79
C ALA A 195 15.75 12.58 -2.08
N LEU A 196 16.10 11.29 -2.09
CA LEU A 196 15.72 10.38 -3.19
C LEU A 196 14.20 10.31 -3.34
N THR A 197 13.47 10.08 -2.25
CA THR A 197 12.00 9.96 -2.25
C THR A 197 11.34 11.24 -2.75
N GLU A 198 11.76 12.41 -2.29
CA GLU A 198 11.25 13.70 -2.73
C GLU A 198 11.46 13.91 -4.23
N ARG A 199 12.66 13.61 -4.73
CA ARG A 199 12.96 13.66 -6.17
C ARG A 199 12.06 12.73 -6.97
N LEU A 200 11.90 11.49 -6.53
CA LEU A 200 11.07 10.49 -7.20
C LEU A 200 9.60 10.87 -7.20
N ARG A 201 9.08 11.49 -6.12
CA ARG A 201 7.70 12.00 -6.08
C ARG A 201 7.43 13.09 -7.13
N LEU A 202 8.42 13.90 -7.47
CA LEU A 202 8.30 14.93 -8.50
C LEU A 202 8.35 14.35 -9.91
N GLU A 203 9.10 13.26 -10.12
CA GLU A 203 9.38 12.68 -11.44
C GLU A 203 8.48 11.48 -11.82
N ALA A 204 8.06 10.65 -10.85
CA ALA A 204 7.43 9.34 -11.08
C ALA A 204 5.88 9.37 -11.07
N TYR A 205 5.25 10.50 -11.37
CA TYR A 205 3.80 10.73 -11.20
C TYR A 205 2.88 9.81 -12.03
N VAL A 206 3.41 8.90 -12.84
CA VAL A 206 2.62 8.15 -13.83
C VAL A 206 2.72 6.63 -13.68
N ASP A 207 3.79 6.09 -13.10
CA ASP A 207 3.94 4.64 -12.91
C ASP A 207 4.92 4.32 -11.77
N TYR A 208 4.61 3.32 -10.95
CA TYR A 208 5.48 2.89 -9.83
C TYR A 208 6.88 2.50 -10.27
N GLN A 209 7.06 2.21 -11.56
CA GLN A 209 8.33 1.89 -12.16
C GLN A 209 9.03 3.18 -12.62
N THR A 210 10.12 3.51 -11.96
CA THR A 210 11.02 4.58 -12.37
C THR A 210 12.28 4.01 -13.02
N SER A 211 13.00 4.81 -13.78
CA SER A 211 14.28 4.39 -14.35
C SER A 211 15.26 3.97 -13.25
N GLY A 212 15.92 2.81 -13.39
CA GLY A 212 16.91 2.34 -12.41
C GLY A 212 18.05 3.35 -12.18
N ARG A 213 18.37 4.17 -13.19
CA ARG A 213 19.28 5.32 -13.05
C ARG A 213 18.83 6.33 -12.00
N LEU A 214 17.53 6.62 -11.89
CA LEU A 214 16.98 7.55 -10.87
C LEU A 214 17.00 6.94 -9.47
N MET A 215 17.00 5.61 -9.40
CA MET A 215 17.05 4.80 -8.17
C MET A 215 18.48 4.45 -7.74
N THR A 216 19.48 4.98 -8.44
CA THR A 216 20.90 4.75 -8.14
C THR A 216 21.46 5.94 -7.39
N LEU A 217 22.14 5.67 -6.27
CA LEU A 217 22.91 6.65 -5.51
C LEU A 217 24.37 6.22 -5.46
N GLU A 218 25.26 7.19 -5.59
CA GLU A 218 26.70 6.98 -5.50
C GLU A 218 27.30 7.89 -4.45
N GLY A 219 28.29 7.38 -3.72
CA GLY A 219 28.98 8.16 -2.71
C GLY A 219 30.39 7.64 -2.47
N SER A 220 31.26 8.55 -2.04
CA SER A 220 32.62 8.20 -1.63
C SER A 220 33.06 9.06 -0.45
N SER A 221 33.91 8.49 0.39
CA SER A 221 34.44 9.13 1.58
C SER A 221 35.81 8.55 1.90
N GLY A 222 36.86 9.38 1.80
CA GLY A 222 38.24 8.90 1.86
C GLY A 222 38.50 7.85 0.78
N LYS A 223 38.93 6.65 1.18
CA LYS A 223 39.13 5.52 0.26
C LYS A 223 37.87 4.71 0.02
N LEU A 224 36.82 4.88 0.81
CA LEU A 224 35.57 4.11 0.68
C LEU A 224 34.74 4.66 -0.48
N ARG A 225 34.26 3.78 -1.35
CA ARG A 225 33.27 4.07 -2.40
C ARG A 225 32.11 3.10 -2.24
N ALA A 226 30.90 3.60 -2.42
CA ALA A 226 29.70 2.78 -2.40
C ALA A 226 28.71 3.26 -3.46
N ARG A 227 28.03 2.30 -4.08
CA ARG A 227 26.92 2.53 -5.00
C ARG A 227 25.72 1.74 -4.51
N LEU A 228 24.58 2.42 -4.35
CA LEU A 228 23.33 1.86 -3.90
C LEU A 228 22.34 1.85 -5.06
N PHE A 229 21.92 0.67 -5.48
CA PHE A 229 20.85 0.48 -6.45
C PHE A 229 19.57 0.11 -5.72
N VAL A 230 18.65 1.04 -5.59
CA VAL A 230 17.37 0.81 -4.92
C VAL A 230 16.45 0.09 -5.90
N LYS A 231 16.10 -1.17 -5.62
CA LYS A 231 15.16 -1.95 -6.45
C LYS A 231 13.73 -1.58 -6.13
N PHE A 232 13.45 -1.37 -4.85
CA PHE A 232 12.15 -1.00 -4.36
C PHE A 232 12.30 -0.19 -3.07
N LEU A 233 11.49 0.86 -2.92
CA LEU A 233 11.32 1.55 -1.65
C LEU A 233 9.85 1.89 -1.44
N LYS A 234 9.39 1.88 -0.20
CA LYS A 234 8.07 2.40 0.17
C LYS A 234 8.07 2.93 1.60
N GLY A 235 7.05 3.72 1.89
CA GLY A 235 6.84 4.26 3.22
C GLY A 235 5.73 5.29 3.22
N GLU A 236 5.74 6.13 4.25
CA GLU A 236 4.67 7.07 4.53
C GLU A 236 5.19 8.50 4.68
N MET A 237 4.34 9.49 4.44
CA MET A 237 4.59 10.89 4.74
C MET A 237 4.07 11.18 6.13
N GLU A 238 4.99 11.53 7.03
CA GLU A 238 4.66 12.02 8.36
C GLU A 238 4.88 13.53 8.40
N ASN A 239 3.80 14.30 8.58
CA ASN A 239 3.85 15.77 8.62
C ASN A 239 4.55 16.40 7.39
N GLY A 240 4.38 15.79 6.21
CA GLY A 240 5.00 16.25 4.96
C GLY A 240 6.45 15.82 4.77
N VAL A 241 7.02 15.03 5.68
CA VAL A 241 8.36 14.46 5.58
C VAL A 241 8.26 12.97 5.22
N PRO A 242 9.00 12.46 4.23
CA PRO A 242 9.00 11.04 3.91
C PRO A 242 9.72 10.23 4.99
N ARG A 243 9.03 9.24 5.55
CA ARG A 243 9.60 8.15 6.35
C ARG A 243 9.66 6.90 5.47
N VAL A 244 10.85 6.36 5.28
CA VAL A 244 11.04 5.13 4.50
C VAL A 244 10.90 3.95 5.44
N ASP A 245 10.00 3.03 5.14
CA ASP A 245 9.70 1.89 6.00
C ASP A 245 10.38 0.62 5.50
N ASP A 246 10.27 0.37 4.19
CA ASP A 246 10.85 -0.78 3.53
C ASP A 246 11.74 -0.35 2.36
N ILE A 247 12.93 -0.96 2.28
CA ILE A 247 13.86 -0.78 1.17
C ILE A 247 14.45 -2.13 0.76
N GLU A 248 14.39 -2.41 -0.54
CA GLU A 248 15.14 -3.48 -1.19
C GLU A 248 16.19 -2.83 -2.09
N ALA A 249 17.46 -3.18 -1.89
CA ALA A 249 18.55 -2.61 -2.65
C ALA A 249 19.68 -3.60 -2.91
N THR A 250 20.45 -3.34 -3.96
CA THR A 250 21.77 -3.94 -4.15
C THR A 250 22.82 -2.89 -3.86
N ILE A 251 23.78 -3.24 -3.02
CA ILE A 251 24.89 -2.36 -2.67
C ILE A 251 26.20 -2.90 -3.25
N LEU A 252 26.95 -2.02 -3.89
CA LEU A 252 28.31 -2.26 -4.31
C LEU A 252 29.26 -1.45 -3.43
N ILE A 253 30.28 -2.10 -2.87
CA ILE A 253 31.24 -1.46 -1.98
C ILE A 253 32.64 -1.75 -2.50
N GLY A 254 33.49 -0.72 -2.56
CA GLY A 254 34.87 -0.87 -3.00
C GLY A 254 35.78 0.14 -2.33
N ARG A 255 37.07 0.09 -2.66
CA ARG A 255 38.01 1.16 -2.34
C ARG A 255 38.65 1.76 -3.59
N ARG A 256 38.95 3.05 -3.52
CA ARG A 256 39.82 3.75 -4.47
C ARG A 256 41.28 3.69 -4.01
#